data_AF-A0A9Q1A4K6-F1
#
_entry.id   AF-A0A9Q1A4K6-F1
#
_cell.length_a   1.000
_cell.length_b   1.000
_cell.length_c   1.000
_cell.angle_alpha   90.00
_cell.angle_beta   90.00
_cell.angle_gamma   90.00
#
_symmetry.space_group_name_H-M   'P 1'
#
loop_
_entity.id
_entity.type
_entity.pdbx_description
1 polymer ?
#
loop_
_entity_poly.entity_id
_entity_poly.type
_entity_poly.pdbx_seq_one_letter_code
_entity_poly.pdbx_strand_id
1 'polypeptide(L)'
;MKNEYKPLNFILIDGTWSNSAAMFNRLKEKTKSVWGVEDLPCISLSAGVSTMHKLRPQPSWDRTCTAAAAIGLLSELQILPQFSSYGLDKQSEVLENAVDVLLDALTARRLRMGRSITRRLRPSGNIR
;
A
#
# COMPACT_ATOMS: atom_id res chain seq x y z
N MET A 1 -8.13 -0.84 -35.54
CA MET A 1 -7.94 0.38 -34.72
C MET A 1 -6.63 0.25 -33.98
N LYS A 2 -5.66 1.16 -34.17
CA LYS A 2 -4.50 1.22 -33.28
C LYS A 2 -5.03 1.72 -31.93
N ASN A 3 -5.00 0.88 -30.89
CA ASN A 3 -5.11 1.39 -29.53
C ASN A 3 -3.85 2.22 -29.28
N GLU A 4 -3.94 3.53 -29.50
CA GLU A 4 -2.98 4.47 -28.94
C GLU A 4 -3.09 4.37 -27.42
N TYR A 5 -2.22 3.55 -26.83
CA TYR A 5 -2.05 3.50 -25.39
C TYR A 5 -1.46 4.84 -24.94
N LYS A 6 -2.33 5.80 -24.63
CA LYS A 6 -1.91 7.06 -24.02
C LYS A 6 -1.48 6.78 -22.58
N PRO A 7 -0.23 7.08 -22.20
CA PRO A 7 0.24 6.81 -20.84
C PRO A 7 -0.56 7.65 -19.84
N LEU A 8 -1.08 6.99 -18.80
CA LEU A 8 -1.71 7.67 -17.67
C LEU A 8 -0.63 8.05 -16.66
N ASN A 9 -0.53 9.34 -16.37
CA ASN A 9 0.37 9.86 -15.33
C ASN A 9 -0.48 10.25 -14.12
N PHE A 10 -0.14 9.69 -12.95
CA PHE A 10 -0.76 10.06 -11.69
C PHE A 10 0.30 10.19 -10.60
N ILE A 11 -0.02 10.92 -9.54
CA ILE A 11 0.84 11.07 -8.38
C ILE A 11 0.35 10.12 -7.29
N LEU A 12 1.28 9.32 -6.77
CA LEU A 12 1.05 8.48 -5.61
C LEU A 12 1.31 9.29 -4.33
N ILE A 13 0.27 9.47 -3.51
CA ILE A 13 0.39 10.12 -2.21
C ILE A 13 0.35 9.04 -1.13
N ASP A 14 1.47 8.84 -0.44
CA ASP A 14 1.60 7.93 0.70
C ASP A 14 1.55 8.70 2.04
N GLY A 15 1.16 8.00 3.12
CA GLY A 15 0.95 8.53 4.47
C GLY A 15 2.20 9.13 5.15
N THR A 16 3.38 8.99 4.53
CA THR A 16 4.61 9.68 4.95
C THR A 16 4.62 11.18 4.62
N TRP A 17 3.66 11.66 3.83
CA TRP A 17 3.45 13.08 3.59
C TRP A 17 2.68 13.74 4.75
N SER A 18 3.26 13.83 5.94
CA SER A 18 2.70 14.63 7.04
C SER A 18 2.63 16.14 6.73
N ASN A 19 3.29 16.59 5.65
CA ASN A 19 3.21 17.94 5.08
C ASN A 19 2.58 17.96 3.66
N SER A 20 1.78 16.93 3.34
CA SER A 20 1.17 16.62 2.03
C SER A 20 0.45 17.80 1.42
N ALA A 21 -0.43 18.46 2.18
CA ALA A 21 -1.34 19.45 1.62
C ALA A 21 -0.60 20.65 1.02
N ALA A 22 0.42 21.18 1.69
CA ALA A 22 1.19 22.32 1.21
C ALA A 22 2.03 21.97 -0.03
N MET A 23 2.67 20.80 -0.05
CA MET A 23 3.42 20.35 -1.23
C MET A 23 2.50 20.03 -2.40
N PHE A 24 1.36 19.39 -2.13
CA PHE A 24 0.36 19.07 -3.14
C PHE A 24 -0.23 20.33 -3.78
N ASN A 25 -0.58 21.33 -2.97
CA ASN A 25 -1.08 22.61 -3.46
C ASN A 25 -0.05 23.32 -4.35
N ARG A 26 1.23 23.35 -3.95
CA ARG A 26 2.32 23.89 -4.80
C ARG A 26 2.45 23.12 -6.11
N LEU A 27 2.26 21.81 -6.09
CA LEU A 27 2.31 20.98 -7.28
C LEU A 27 1.14 21.27 -8.22
N LYS A 28 -0.07 21.45 -7.68
CA LYS A 28 -1.26 21.89 -8.43
C LYS A 28 -1.03 23.25 -9.07
N GLU A 29 -0.57 24.24 -8.31
CA GLU A 29 -0.27 25.59 -8.81
C GLU A 29 0.74 25.54 -9.97
N LYS A 30 1.83 24.78 -9.80
CA LYS A 30 2.85 24.62 -10.83
C LYS A 30 2.32 23.89 -12.07
N THR A 31 1.49 22.87 -11.88
CA THR A 31 0.83 22.14 -12.98
C THR A 31 -0.11 23.04 -13.77
N LYS A 32 -0.93 23.83 -13.08
CA LYS A 32 -1.80 24.83 -13.71
C LYS A 32 -1.00 25.84 -14.51
N SER A 33 0.13 26.30 -13.98
CA SER A 33 1.01 27.25 -14.68
C SER A 33 1.73 26.65 -15.90
N VAL A 34 2.15 25.39 -15.86
CA VAL A 34 2.98 24.78 -16.91
C VAL A 34 2.14 24.08 -17.99
N TRP A 35 1.07 23.39 -17.58
CA TRP A 35 0.25 22.55 -18.45
C TRP A 35 -1.19 23.04 -18.62
N GLY A 36 -1.61 24.10 -17.91
CA GLY A 36 -2.97 24.63 -17.99
C GLY A 36 -4.05 23.73 -17.39
N VAL A 37 -3.66 22.67 -16.66
CA VAL A 37 -4.58 21.71 -16.04
C VAL A 37 -4.81 22.10 -14.58
N GLU A 38 -6.08 22.23 -14.18
CA GLU A 38 -6.43 22.61 -12.80
C GLU A 38 -6.16 21.52 -11.77
N ASP A 39 -6.42 20.25 -12.12
CA ASP A 39 -6.28 19.13 -11.20
C ASP A 39 -5.41 18.00 -11.78
N LEU A 40 -4.49 17.54 -10.95
CA LEU A 40 -3.67 16.37 -11.21
C LEU A 40 -4.43 15.10 -10.80
N PRO A 41 -4.48 14.06 -11.65
CA PRO A 41 -4.93 12.74 -11.23
C PRO A 41 -4.06 12.24 -10.08
N CYS A 42 -4.67 11.95 -8.94
CA CYS A 42 -3.98 11.51 -7.74
C CYS A 42 -4.60 10.22 -7.22
N ILE A 43 -3.73 9.32 -6.76
CA ILE A 43 -4.14 8.14 -6.02
C ILE A 43 -3.57 8.30 -4.61
N SER A 44 -4.48 8.44 -3.65
CA SER A 44 -4.13 8.48 -2.24
C SER A 44 -4.27 7.06 -1.70
N LEU A 45 -3.16 6.47 -1.25
CA LEU A 45 -3.20 5.14 -0.63
C LEU A 45 -3.46 5.27 0.86
N SER A 46 -4.71 5.06 1.29
CA SER A 46 -5.03 4.74 2.69
C SER A 46 -4.80 3.25 2.97
N ALA A 47 -3.64 2.74 2.59
CA ALA A 47 -3.35 1.32 2.71
C ALA A 47 -3.21 0.93 4.18
N GLY A 48 -4.24 0.23 4.70
CA GLY A 48 -4.34 -0.22 6.09
C GLY A 48 -3.34 -1.32 6.46
N VAL A 49 -3.58 -1.95 7.60
CA VAL A 49 -2.70 -2.99 8.15
C VAL A 49 -2.87 -4.30 7.38
N SER A 50 -1.94 -4.64 6.49
CA SER A 50 -1.85 -5.97 5.86
C SER A 50 -1.50 -7.08 6.86
N THR A 51 -1.93 -8.32 6.56
CA THR A 51 -1.54 -9.56 7.26
C THR A 51 -0.03 -9.78 7.34
N MET A 52 0.78 -9.20 6.44
CA MET A 52 2.25 -9.17 6.54
C MET A 52 2.77 -8.46 7.81
N HIS A 53 2.00 -7.55 8.42
CA HIS A 53 2.41 -6.92 9.68
C HIS A 53 2.48 -7.92 10.85
N LYS A 54 1.79 -9.06 10.74
CA LYS A 54 1.89 -10.19 11.68
C LYS A 54 3.24 -10.91 11.59
N LEU A 55 3.98 -10.74 10.48
CA LEU A 55 5.29 -11.37 10.24
C LEU A 55 6.49 -10.54 10.71
N ARG A 56 6.32 -9.25 11.02
CA ARG A 56 7.44 -8.36 11.33
C ARG A 56 7.66 -8.14 12.84
N PRO A 57 8.92 -7.90 13.29
CA PRO A 57 9.20 -7.44 14.65
C PRO A 57 8.65 -6.02 14.89
N GLN A 58 7.97 -5.78 16.01
CA GLN A 58 7.64 -4.42 16.45
C GLN A 58 8.90 -3.54 16.57
N PRO A 59 8.85 -2.26 16.15
CA PRO A 59 7.66 -1.42 16.00
C PRO A 59 7.22 -1.19 14.54
N SER A 60 7.50 -2.10 13.60
CA SER A 60 7.23 -1.86 12.17
C SER A 60 5.75 -1.88 11.76
N TRP A 61 4.81 -1.73 12.70
CA TRP A 61 3.37 -1.63 12.46
C TRP A 61 2.96 -0.25 11.96
N ASP A 62 3.81 0.76 12.16
CA ASP A 62 3.56 2.14 11.71
C ASP A 62 3.81 2.38 10.22
N ARG A 63 4.23 1.34 9.47
CA ARG A 63 4.57 1.46 8.04
C ARG A 63 3.78 0.47 7.22
N THR A 64 2.93 0.98 6.33
CA THR A 64 2.30 0.22 5.25
C THR A 64 3.35 -0.70 4.59
N CYS A 65 3.09 -2.00 4.61
CA CYS A 65 3.95 -2.96 3.94
C CYS A 65 3.73 -2.91 2.41
N THR A 66 4.74 -3.30 1.63
CA THR A 66 4.65 -3.29 0.15
C THR A 66 3.45 -4.06 -0.39
N ALA A 67 3.08 -5.17 0.26
CA ALA A 67 1.89 -5.93 -0.12
C ALA A 67 0.60 -5.14 0.11
N ALA A 68 0.46 -4.47 1.27
CA ALA A 68 -0.69 -3.61 1.56
C ALA A 68 -0.82 -2.46 0.56
N ALA A 69 0.31 -1.83 0.21
CA ALA A 69 0.36 -0.74 -0.75
C ALA A 69 -0.05 -1.22 -2.15
N ALA A 70 0.42 -2.40 -2.58
CA ALA A 70 0.07 -2.97 -3.87
C ALA A 70 -1.41 -3.37 -3.96
N ILE A 71 -1.95 -4.03 -2.93
CA ILE A 71 -3.38 -4.38 -2.83
C ILE A 71 -4.23 -3.10 -2.92
N GLY A 72 -3.92 -2.09 -2.09
CA GLY A 72 -4.62 -0.81 -2.11
C GLY A 72 -4.57 -0.12 -3.48
N LEU A 73 -3.40 -0.10 -4.12
CA LEU A 73 -3.25 0.51 -5.44
C LEU A 73 -4.09 -0.18 -6.51
N LEU A 74 -4.10 -1.51 -6.54
CA LEU A 74 -4.90 -2.27 -7.52
C LEU A 74 -6.40 -2.02 -7.33
N SER A 75 -6.86 -1.97 -6.08
CA SER A 75 -8.25 -1.67 -5.75
C SER A 75 -8.66 -0.25 -6.15
N GLU A 76 -7.82 0.76 -5.89
CA GLU A 76 -8.09 2.15 -6.29
C GLU A 76 -8.08 2.32 -7.82
N LEU A 77 -7.12 1.68 -8.52
CA LEU A 77 -7.04 1.74 -9.97
C LEU A 77 -8.28 1.13 -10.63
N GLN A 78 -8.81 0.02 -10.10
CA GLN A 78 -9.98 -0.66 -10.67
C GLN A 78 -11.22 0.24 -10.77
N ILE A 79 -11.38 1.20 -9.85
CA ILE A 79 -12.53 2.12 -9.82
C ILE A 79 -12.49 3.10 -11.00
N LEU A 80 -11.31 3.36 -11.56
CA LEU A 80 -11.17 4.25 -12.69
C LEU A 80 -11.71 3.59 -13.97
N PRO A 81 -12.58 4.26 -14.75
CA PRO A 81 -13.16 3.69 -15.97
C PRO A 81 -12.13 3.19 -16.99
N GLN A 82 -10.93 3.77 -16.97
CA GLN A 82 -9.82 3.40 -17.85
C GLN A 82 -9.23 2.03 -17.51
N PHE A 83 -9.35 1.57 -16.25
CA PHE A 83 -8.77 0.33 -15.77
C PHE A 83 -9.79 -0.74 -15.38
N SER A 84 -11.08 -0.40 -15.34
CA SER A 84 -12.14 -1.33 -14.92
C SER A 84 -12.20 -2.64 -15.72
N SER A 85 -11.75 -2.61 -16.99
CA SER A 85 -11.69 -3.79 -17.87
C SER A 85 -10.51 -4.73 -17.61
N TYR A 86 -9.52 -4.32 -16.81
CA TYR A 86 -8.29 -5.09 -16.58
C TYR A 86 -8.40 -6.08 -15.41
N GLY A 87 -9.49 -6.03 -14.63
CA GLY A 87 -9.73 -6.96 -13.52
C GLY A 87 -8.68 -6.84 -12.40
N LEU A 88 -8.29 -5.61 -12.07
CA LEU A 88 -7.29 -5.33 -11.04
C LEU A 88 -7.78 -5.69 -9.64
N ASP A 89 -9.10 -5.69 -9.41
CA ASP A 89 -9.75 -6.24 -8.22
C ASP A 89 -9.38 -7.71 -7.99
N LYS A 90 -9.44 -8.53 -9.04
CA LYS A 90 -9.10 -9.95 -8.96
C LYS A 90 -7.62 -10.15 -8.65
N GLN A 91 -6.76 -9.30 -9.23
CA GLN A 91 -5.32 -9.33 -8.92
C GLN A 91 -5.05 -8.91 -7.48
N SER A 92 -5.80 -7.94 -6.96
CA SER A 92 -5.76 -7.52 -5.56
C SER A 92 -6.12 -8.67 -4.63
N GLU A 93 -7.22 -9.38 -4.91
CA GLU A 93 -7.67 -10.55 -4.15
C GLU A 93 -6.65 -11.71 -4.20
N VAL A 94 -6.10 -12.02 -5.37
CA VAL A 94 -5.06 -13.05 -5.51
C VAL A 94 -3.83 -12.71 -4.68
N LEU A 95 -3.43 -11.43 -4.66
CA LEU A 95 -2.28 -10.97 -3.88
C LEU A 95 -2.54 -11.08 -2.38
N GLU A 96 -3.73 -10.72 -1.92
CA GLU A 96 -4.15 -10.88 -0.51
C GLU A 96 -4.13 -12.36 -0.09
N ASN A 97 -4.73 -13.24 -0.89
CA ASN A 97 -4.73 -14.69 -0.65
C ASN A 97 -3.30 -15.27 -0.62
N ALA A 98 -2.42 -14.83 -1.52
CA ALA A 98 -1.04 -15.29 -1.57
C ALA A 98 -0.25 -14.89 -0.31
N VAL A 99 -0.52 -13.69 0.22
CA VAL A 99 0.07 -13.21 1.47
C VAL A 99 -0.37 -14.07 2.66
N ASP A 100 -1.64 -14.47 2.71
CA ASP A 100 -2.16 -15.33 3.77
C ASP A 100 -1.55 -16.73 3.73
N VAL A 101 -1.46 -17.34 2.54
CA VAL A 101 -0.77 -18.63 2.36
C VAL A 101 0.71 -18.54 2.78
N LEU A 102 1.38 -17.43 2.45
CA LEU A 102 2.77 -17.21 2.87
C LEU A 102 2.88 -17.09 4.40
N LEU A 103 1.97 -16.35 5.03
CA LEU A 103 1.91 -16.22 6.49
C LEU A 103 1.74 -17.58 7.17
N ASP A 104 0.83 -18.41 6.67
CA ASP A 104 0.59 -19.76 7.18
C ASP A 104 1.82 -20.65 7.03
N ALA A 105 2.45 -20.66 5.85
CA ALA A 105 3.64 -21.44 5.58
C ALA A 105 4.81 -21.05 6.51
N LEU A 106 5.02 -19.75 6.72
CA LEU A 106 6.05 -19.23 7.62
C LEU A 106 5.76 -19.54 9.09
N THR A 107 4.49 -19.46 9.49
CA THR A 107 4.03 -19.82 10.84
C THR A 107 4.26 -21.30 11.11
N ALA A 108 3.85 -22.17 10.18
CA ALA A 108 4.06 -23.61 10.28
C ALA A 108 5.56 -23.96 10.35
N ARG A 109 6.40 -23.32 9.52
CA ARG A 109 7.86 -23.49 9.59
C ARG A 109 8.41 -23.10 10.95
N ARG A 110 7.96 -21.97 11.51
CA ARG A 110 8.42 -21.47 12.81
C ARG A 110 8.07 -22.45 13.94
N LEU A 111 6.86 -22.99 13.93
CA LEU A 111 6.41 -24.02 14.88
C LEU A 111 7.26 -25.30 14.80
N ARG A 112 7.56 -25.79 13.58
CA ARG A 112 8.44 -26.96 13.39
C ARG A 112 9.85 -26.75 13.95
N MET A 113 10.33 -25.52 13.97
CA MET A 113 11.63 -25.16 14.56
C MET A 113 11.57 -25.00 16.09
N GLY A 114 10.44 -25.32 16.74
CA GLY A 114 10.24 -25.15 18.18
C GLY A 114 10.19 -23.69 18.63
N ARG A 115 9.97 -22.75 17.70
CA ARG A 115 9.94 -21.31 17.99
C ARG A 115 8.51 -20.85 18.23
N SER A 116 8.29 -20.10 19.30
CA SER A 116 6.97 -19.52 19.61
C SER A 116 6.46 -18.60 18.49
N ILE A 117 5.15 -18.69 18.22
CA ILE A 117 4.37 -17.81 17.33
C ILE A 117 3.97 -16.51 18.05
N THR A 118 3.72 -16.58 19.36
CA THR A 118 3.54 -15.43 20.24
C THR A 118 4.91 -15.02 20.80
N ARG A 119 5.41 -13.85 20.41
CA ARG A 119 6.61 -13.30 21.04
C ARG A 119 6.17 -12.60 22.32
N ARG A 120 6.57 -13.10 23.51
CA ARG A 120 6.33 -12.42 24.80
C ARG A 120 6.72 -10.96 24.64
N LEU A 121 5.80 -10.03 24.96
CA LEU A 121 6.15 -8.63 25.16
C LEU A 121 7.37 -8.62 26.08
N ARG A 122 8.46 -7.96 25.68
CA ARG A 122 9.51 -7.64 26.65
C ARG A 122 8.81 -6.82 27.73
N PRO A 123 8.89 -7.18 29.02
CA PRO A 123 8.43 -6.30 30.07
C PRO A 123 9.10 -4.95 29.83
N SER A 124 8.30 -3.90 29.67
CA SER A 124 8.77 -2.54 29.78
C SER A 124 9.48 -2.43 31.12
N GLY A 125 10.81 -2.44 31.11
CA GLY A 125 11.57 -2.16 32.30
C GLY A 125 11.11 -0.79 32.79
N ASN A 126 10.51 -0.75 33.98
CA ASN A 126 10.33 0.50 34.71
C ASN A 126 11.71 1.13 34.84
N ILE A 127 12.02 2.08 33.97
CA ILE A 127 13.09 3.03 34.22
C ILE A 127 12.51 3.95 35.30
N ARG A 128 12.90 3.68 36.54
CA ARG A 128 12.78 4.64 37.65
C ARG A 128 13.75 5.78 37.44
#